data_AF-A0A930W1B8-F1
#
_entry.id   AF-A0A930W1B8-F1
#
_cell.length_a   1.000
_cell.length_b   1.000
_cell.length_c   1.000
_cell.angle_alpha   90.00
_cell.angle_beta   90.00
_cell.angle_gamma   90.00
#
_symmetry.space_group_name_H-M   'P 1'
#
loop_
_entity.id
_entity.type
_entity.pdbx_description
1 polymer ?
#
loop_
_entity_poly.entity_id
_entity_poly.type
_entity_poly.pdbx_seq_one_letter_code
_entity_poly.pdbx_strand_id
1 'polypeptide(L)'
;HRKGHVTPLRLAAEIAHLSALTRGSFTDAAAKMMGFGDLSFDLPCFEMQDLSIGVAFTYQELNAWKDTDQSADILLYLSSLGYIFHDKNTAMGFHAENSRFVSDTNELGTWIVAANPVGLYGTHVYIGSSFVMTPDGRLTSCGKAFEEDLVFSDLSKPSDTDTSATELSVTDTSVTNVFATGASVPAADEPANKAHQETINTYDMTDVAWKALQLGLTQAVIQGGFGGVAVLLDNSLNAHVVEALAKSVLSENQVYIQKSHAHDRLEKNVEYARLAAVACEKNLLVLATENKTDIALNPSGVHATGSLYILGDFYLSEVRDLVEPASLGREIEFQEASSMVSGLDGDMTPFVDETERDAFVDHVLTQMLEGNKSVRSLLLSVEHPKVAERVCEAFQKNTFARQSMRPILTFSKHSIAEESFPLFSMWRDTRTNEVPRQDTSTLFDGLRSSAEHAFSNSVPEQMEAPSPESVQEILEYLREFSGLEGAGVMFGVPKMWRGPFSEN
;
A
#
# COMPACT_ATOMS: atom_id res chain seq x y z
N HIS A 1 -1.75 -23.33 21.33
CA HIS A 1 -0.55 -23.27 20.48
C HIS A 1 -0.37 -24.56 19.69
N ARG A 2 -0.89 -24.64 18.45
CA ARG A 2 -0.47 -25.69 17.51
C ARG A 2 0.94 -25.32 17.05
N LYS A 3 1.93 -26.18 17.34
CA LYS A 3 3.27 -26.10 16.75
C LYS A 3 3.16 -26.51 15.27
N GLY A 4 2.60 -25.63 14.45
CA GLY A 4 2.68 -25.76 13.00
C GLY A 4 4.05 -25.25 12.54
N HIS A 5 4.74 -26.02 11.71
CA HIS A 5 5.92 -25.53 11.02
C HIS A 5 5.44 -24.49 10.02
N VAL A 6 5.67 -23.19 10.30
CA VAL A 6 5.30 -22.11 9.39
C VAL A 6 6.43 -21.98 8.37
N THR A 7 6.22 -22.52 7.17
CA THR A 7 7.11 -22.28 6.04
C THR A 7 6.61 -21.01 5.33
N PRO A 8 7.41 -19.95 5.17
CA PRO A 8 6.98 -18.75 4.45
C PRO A 8 6.69 -19.13 3.00
N LEU A 9 5.46 -18.89 2.53
CA LEU A 9 5.00 -19.39 1.22
C LEU A 9 5.87 -18.88 0.06
N ARG A 10 6.28 -17.60 0.11
CA ARG A 10 7.20 -17.02 -0.89
C ARG A 10 8.53 -17.75 -0.92
N LEU A 11 9.15 -17.94 0.25
CA LEU A 11 10.40 -18.68 0.38
C LEU A 11 10.24 -20.14 -0.07
N ALA A 12 9.11 -20.78 0.26
CA ALA A 12 8.81 -22.14 -0.16
C ALA A 12 8.63 -22.24 -1.69
N ALA A 13 7.96 -21.26 -2.31
CA ALA A 13 7.80 -21.18 -3.76
C ALA A 13 9.14 -20.92 -4.46
N GLU A 14 9.95 -19.99 -3.96
CA GLU A 14 11.31 -19.72 -4.46
C GLU A 14 12.22 -20.96 -4.31
N ILE A 15 12.19 -21.64 -3.15
CA ILE A 15 12.95 -22.88 -2.92
C ILE A 15 12.45 -24.03 -3.81
N ALA A 16 11.14 -24.18 -3.97
CA ALA A 16 10.56 -25.22 -4.84
C ALA A 16 10.95 -24.98 -6.30
N HIS A 17 10.92 -23.73 -6.75
CA HIS A 17 11.33 -23.31 -8.07
C HIS A 17 12.84 -23.54 -8.31
N LEU A 18 13.70 -23.12 -7.37
CA LEU A 18 15.14 -23.43 -7.41
C LEU A 18 15.41 -24.94 -7.38
N SER A 19 14.61 -25.70 -6.63
CA SER A 19 14.67 -27.17 -6.56
C SER A 19 14.18 -27.85 -7.84
N ALA A 20 13.34 -27.20 -8.65
CA ALA A 20 12.91 -27.67 -9.96
C ALA A 20 13.98 -27.36 -11.02
N LEU A 21 14.56 -26.16 -11.00
CA LEU A 21 15.68 -25.77 -11.88
C LEU A 21 16.91 -26.66 -11.71
N THR A 22 17.23 -27.07 -10.48
CA THR A 22 18.35 -27.98 -10.19
C THR A 22 18.09 -29.45 -10.56
N ARG A 23 16.82 -29.83 -10.82
CA ARG A 23 16.46 -31.14 -11.39
C ARG A 23 16.47 -31.14 -12.92
N GLY A 24 16.42 -29.97 -13.56
CA GLY A 24 16.78 -29.77 -14.96
C GLY A 24 18.28 -29.92 -15.17
N SER A 25 18.72 -30.30 -16.38
CA SER A 25 20.14 -30.53 -16.68
C SER A 25 21.01 -29.33 -16.25
N PHE A 26 22.04 -29.60 -15.45
CA PHE A 26 23.03 -28.60 -14.97
C PHE A 26 23.63 -27.74 -16.09
N THR A 27 23.61 -28.22 -17.33
CA THR A 27 24.13 -27.51 -18.51
C THR A 27 23.28 -26.32 -18.94
N ASP A 28 21.97 -26.34 -18.70
CA ASP A 28 21.04 -25.28 -19.12
C ASP A 28 20.99 -24.14 -18.09
N ALA A 29 21.03 -24.49 -16.80
CA ALA A 29 21.08 -23.54 -15.69
C ALA A 29 22.41 -22.73 -15.67
N ALA A 30 23.54 -23.38 -15.98
CA ALA A 30 24.84 -22.71 -16.08
C ALA A 30 24.93 -21.78 -17.30
N ALA A 31 24.28 -22.13 -18.41
CA ALA A 31 24.21 -21.29 -19.61
C ALA A 31 23.35 -20.04 -19.40
N LYS A 32 22.21 -20.15 -18.69
CA LYS A 32 21.39 -19.01 -18.26
C LYS A 32 22.12 -18.09 -17.26
N MET A 33 22.93 -18.64 -16.35
CA MET A 33 23.69 -17.85 -15.37
C MET A 33 24.89 -17.08 -15.96
N MET A 34 25.48 -17.50 -17.08
CA MET A 34 26.68 -16.88 -17.67
C MET A 34 26.41 -15.95 -18.86
N GLY A 35 25.16 -15.82 -19.31
CA GLY A 35 24.78 -14.90 -20.38
C GLY A 35 24.43 -13.51 -19.83
N PHE A 36 25.11 -12.46 -20.28
CA PHE A 36 24.72 -11.05 -20.10
C PHE A 36 23.49 -10.67 -20.96
N GLY A 37 22.43 -11.49 -20.92
CA GLY A 37 21.08 -11.16 -21.37
C GLY A 37 20.18 -11.13 -20.13
N ASP A 38 19.12 -10.31 -20.15
CA ASP A 38 18.21 -10.07 -19.02
C ASP A 38 18.12 -11.25 -18.05
N LEU A 39 18.50 -11.02 -16.80
CA LEU A 39 18.19 -11.92 -15.69
C LEU A 39 16.67 -11.89 -15.47
N SER A 40 15.89 -12.41 -16.41
CA SER A 40 14.50 -12.77 -16.18
C SER A 40 14.53 -13.96 -15.24
N PHE A 41 14.38 -13.68 -13.95
CA PHE A 41 14.09 -14.72 -12.98
C PHE A 41 12.83 -15.44 -13.46
N ASP A 42 12.94 -16.74 -13.76
CA ASP A 42 11.79 -17.59 -14.08
C ASP A 42 10.75 -17.41 -12.93
N LEU A 43 9.49 -17.14 -13.29
CA LEU A 43 8.45 -16.78 -12.32
C LEU A 43 8.06 -17.99 -11.47
N PRO A 44 7.67 -17.80 -10.20
CA PRO A 44 7.42 -18.91 -9.29
C PRO A 44 6.21 -19.72 -9.77
N CYS A 45 6.45 -20.97 -10.15
CA CYS A 45 5.43 -21.91 -10.61
C CYS A 45 5.61 -23.30 -9.99
N PHE A 46 4.52 -24.06 -9.87
CA PHE A 46 4.54 -25.45 -9.45
C PHE A 46 3.38 -26.22 -10.07
N GLU A 47 3.53 -27.56 -10.17
CA GLU A 47 2.49 -28.43 -10.70
C GLU A 47 1.69 -29.12 -9.57
N MET A 48 0.38 -29.21 -9.74
CA MET A 48 -0.50 -29.97 -8.84
C MET A 48 -1.63 -30.62 -9.64
N GLN A 49 -1.79 -31.95 -9.56
CA GLN A 49 -2.89 -32.69 -10.20
C GLN A 49 -3.06 -32.31 -11.69
N ASP A 50 -1.95 -32.36 -12.44
CA ASP A 50 -1.83 -32.01 -13.87
C ASP A 50 -2.08 -30.53 -14.22
N LEU A 51 -2.26 -29.64 -13.24
CA LEU A 51 -2.41 -28.19 -13.44
C LEU A 51 -1.08 -27.48 -13.16
N SER A 52 -0.70 -26.55 -14.05
CA SER A 52 0.39 -25.60 -13.83
C SER A 52 -0.13 -24.39 -13.04
N ILE A 53 0.44 -24.12 -11.87
CA ILE A 53 0.05 -23.03 -10.98
C ILE A 53 1.18 -22.00 -10.90
N GLY A 54 0.95 -20.82 -11.45
CA GLY A 54 1.80 -19.64 -11.27
C GLY A 54 1.44 -18.91 -9.98
N VAL A 55 2.42 -18.24 -9.36
CA VAL A 55 2.21 -17.43 -8.16
C VAL A 55 2.63 -15.99 -8.42
N ALA A 56 1.87 -15.05 -7.88
CA ALA A 56 2.21 -13.63 -7.87
C ALA A 56 1.79 -12.99 -6.55
N PHE A 57 2.62 -12.10 -6.04
CA PHE A 57 2.39 -11.32 -4.81
C PHE A 57 2.18 -9.83 -5.11
N THR A 58 2.64 -9.36 -6.26
CA THR A 58 2.57 -7.95 -6.66
C THR A 58 2.00 -7.78 -8.06
N TYR A 59 1.52 -6.57 -8.37
CA TYR A 59 1.09 -6.24 -9.74
C TYR A 59 2.23 -6.31 -10.75
N GLN A 60 3.48 -6.07 -10.33
CA GLN A 60 4.64 -6.21 -11.22
C GLN A 60 4.87 -7.68 -11.59
N GLU A 61 4.72 -8.60 -10.64
CA GLU A 61 4.80 -10.04 -10.90
C GLU A 61 3.64 -10.50 -11.80
N LEU A 62 2.42 -10.00 -11.58
CA LEU A 62 1.29 -10.26 -12.48
C LEU A 62 1.55 -9.75 -13.91
N ASN A 63 2.16 -8.58 -14.07
CA ASN A 63 2.54 -8.07 -15.39
C ASN A 63 3.65 -8.93 -16.01
N ALA A 64 4.65 -9.37 -15.23
CA ALA A 64 5.71 -10.23 -15.73
C ALA A 64 5.19 -11.57 -16.29
N TRP A 65 4.09 -12.09 -15.73
CA TRP A 65 3.39 -13.27 -16.26
C TRP A 65 2.79 -13.07 -17.66
N LYS A 66 2.58 -11.82 -18.10
CA LYS A 66 2.12 -11.50 -19.47
C LYS A 66 3.26 -11.45 -20.48
N ASP A 67 4.44 -11.05 -20.01
CA ASP A 67 5.62 -10.83 -20.85
C ASP A 67 6.49 -12.08 -21.00
N THR A 68 6.19 -13.15 -20.24
CA THR A 68 6.94 -14.41 -20.24
C THR A 68 6.40 -15.41 -21.27
N ASP A 69 7.28 -16.27 -21.78
CA ASP A 69 6.90 -17.43 -22.60
C ASP A 69 6.32 -18.59 -21.75
N GLN A 70 6.38 -18.48 -20.42
CA GLN A 70 5.83 -19.49 -19.50
C GLN A 70 4.30 -19.40 -19.44
N SER A 71 3.62 -20.54 -19.47
CA SER A 71 2.17 -20.62 -19.29
C SER A 71 1.78 -21.27 -17.96
N ALA A 72 0.70 -20.76 -17.37
CA ALA A 72 0.06 -21.33 -16.19
C ALA A 72 -1.43 -21.55 -16.46
N ASP A 73 -1.98 -22.68 -16.01
CA ASP A 73 -3.41 -22.95 -16.08
C ASP A 73 -4.17 -22.11 -15.04
N ILE A 74 -3.52 -21.85 -13.90
CA ILE A 74 -4.03 -21.05 -12.79
C ILE A 74 -2.94 -20.08 -12.33
N LEU A 75 -3.30 -18.82 -12.15
CA LEU A 75 -2.47 -17.80 -11.52
C LEU A 75 -3.01 -17.47 -10.12
N LEU A 76 -2.26 -17.87 -9.11
CA LEU A 76 -2.55 -17.58 -7.71
C LEU A 76 -1.98 -16.21 -7.34
N TYR A 77 -2.85 -15.22 -7.17
CA TYR A 77 -2.47 -13.89 -6.69
C TYR A 77 -2.69 -13.78 -5.18
N LEU A 78 -1.63 -13.51 -4.44
CA LEU A 78 -1.65 -13.38 -2.99
C LEU A 78 -1.32 -11.92 -2.63
N SER A 79 -2.36 -11.12 -2.44
CA SER A 79 -2.18 -9.69 -2.20
C SER A 79 -1.47 -9.45 -0.87
N SER A 80 -0.37 -8.70 -0.91
CA SER A 80 0.24 -8.09 0.27
C SER A 80 -0.12 -6.62 0.44
N LEU A 81 -0.85 -6.04 -0.52
CA LEU A 81 -1.22 -4.63 -0.55
C LEU A 81 -2.47 -4.40 0.30
N GLY A 82 -2.40 -3.44 1.22
CA GLY A 82 -3.56 -2.95 1.95
C GLY A 82 -4.54 -2.25 1.00
N TYR A 83 -5.75 -2.02 1.49
CA TYR A 83 -6.76 -1.25 0.79
C TYR A 83 -6.29 0.21 0.59
N ILE A 84 -6.42 0.69 -0.65
CA ILE A 84 -6.07 2.03 -1.07
C ILE A 84 -7.31 2.67 -1.68
N PHE A 85 -7.69 3.84 -1.16
CA PHE A 85 -8.94 4.53 -1.47
C PHE A 85 -9.12 4.78 -2.98
N HIS A 86 -8.06 5.24 -3.66
CA HIS A 86 -8.11 5.53 -5.11
C HIS A 86 -7.66 4.38 -6.01
N ASP A 87 -7.42 3.18 -5.45
CA ASP A 87 -7.04 2.01 -6.23
C ASP A 87 -8.09 0.90 -6.10
N LYS A 88 -9.01 0.88 -7.07
CA LYS A 88 -10.08 -0.13 -7.19
C LYS A 88 -9.55 -1.57 -7.16
N ASN A 89 -8.31 -1.80 -7.58
CA ASN A 89 -7.74 -3.15 -7.60
C ASN A 89 -7.51 -3.69 -6.19
N THR A 90 -7.25 -2.82 -5.21
CA THR A 90 -7.06 -3.21 -3.81
C THR A 90 -8.36 -3.59 -3.10
N ALA A 91 -9.51 -3.26 -3.71
CA ALA A 91 -10.80 -3.73 -3.23
C ALA A 91 -11.12 -5.18 -3.66
N MET A 92 -10.26 -5.79 -4.50
CA MET A 92 -10.31 -7.20 -4.89
C MET A 92 -11.69 -7.60 -5.43
N GLY A 93 -12.29 -8.69 -4.94
CA GLY A 93 -13.56 -9.23 -5.40
C GLY A 93 -14.70 -8.22 -5.40
N PHE A 94 -14.66 -7.27 -4.46
CA PHE A 94 -15.67 -6.24 -4.27
C PHE A 94 -15.79 -5.28 -5.47
N HIS A 95 -14.69 -5.08 -6.21
CA HIS A 95 -14.67 -4.31 -7.46
C HIS A 95 -14.00 -5.05 -8.63
N ALA A 96 -13.92 -6.39 -8.56
CA ALA A 96 -13.12 -7.17 -9.51
C ALA A 96 -13.54 -6.95 -10.97
N GLU A 97 -14.84 -6.85 -11.24
CA GLU A 97 -15.39 -6.61 -12.59
C GLU A 97 -14.99 -5.26 -13.21
N ASN A 98 -14.63 -4.28 -12.38
CA ASN A 98 -14.22 -2.94 -12.80
C ASN A 98 -12.73 -2.67 -12.51
N SER A 99 -11.94 -3.74 -12.36
CA SER A 99 -10.52 -3.69 -11.99
C SER A 99 -9.63 -4.24 -13.12
N ARG A 100 -8.31 -4.15 -12.94
CA ARG A 100 -7.31 -4.71 -13.87
C ARG A 100 -7.43 -6.22 -14.07
N PHE A 101 -8.04 -6.95 -13.13
CA PHE A 101 -8.07 -8.41 -13.18
C PHE A 101 -8.84 -8.96 -14.39
N VAL A 102 -9.89 -8.25 -14.84
CA VAL A 102 -10.64 -8.64 -16.05
C VAL A 102 -9.78 -8.52 -17.31
N SER A 103 -8.98 -7.45 -17.43
CA SER A 103 -8.06 -7.33 -18.57
C SER A 103 -6.93 -8.37 -18.50
N ASP A 104 -6.44 -8.66 -17.29
CA ASP A 104 -5.36 -9.63 -17.09
C ASP A 104 -5.77 -11.06 -17.47
N THR A 105 -6.94 -11.53 -17.03
CA THR A 105 -7.43 -12.87 -17.40
C THR A 105 -7.65 -12.99 -18.90
N ASN A 106 -8.27 -11.98 -19.52
CA ASN A 106 -8.58 -12.00 -20.96
C ASN A 106 -7.32 -12.02 -21.83
N GLU A 107 -6.24 -11.38 -21.35
CA GLU A 107 -4.95 -11.37 -22.05
C GLU A 107 -4.17 -12.67 -21.85
N LEU A 108 -4.17 -13.22 -20.63
CA LEU A 108 -3.42 -14.43 -20.28
C LEU A 108 -4.14 -15.72 -20.67
N GLY A 109 -5.48 -15.71 -20.78
CA GLY A 109 -6.29 -16.91 -20.96
C GLY A 109 -6.19 -17.91 -19.81
N THR A 110 -5.90 -17.42 -18.60
CA THR A 110 -5.67 -18.24 -17.39
C THR A 110 -6.70 -17.93 -16.30
N TRP A 111 -6.95 -18.88 -15.42
CA TRP A 111 -7.74 -18.61 -14.22
C TRP A 111 -6.96 -17.71 -13.27
N ILE A 112 -7.60 -16.71 -12.68
CA ILE A 112 -7.02 -15.95 -11.57
C ILE A 112 -7.72 -16.34 -10.28
N VAL A 113 -6.94 -16.85 -9.33
CA VAL A 113 -7.37 -17.11 -7.94
C VAL A 113 -6.68 -16.10 -7.06
N ALA A 114 -7.44 -15.13 -6.57
CA ALA A 114 -6.91 -14.00 -5.82
C ALA A 114 -7.31 -14.10 -4.34
N ALA A 115 -6.32 -14.25 -3.46
CA ALA A 115 -6.54 -14.24 -2.01
C ALA A 115 -6.06 -12.91 -1.40
N ASN A 116 -6.92 -12.31 -0.59
CA ASN A 116 -6.64 -11.08 0.15
C ASN A 116 -6.77 -11.33 1.66
N PRO A 117 -5.84 -10.82 2.49
CA PRO A 117 -6.04 -10.78 3.93
C PRO A 117 -7.26 -9.93 4.31
N VAL A 118 -7.70 -10.04 5.56
CA VAL A 118 -8.72 -9.16 6.15
C VAL A 118 -8.29 -8.74 7.55
N GLY A 119 -8.56 -7.49 7.93
CA GLY A 119 -8.22 -6.91 9.23
C GLY A 119 -7.15 -5.83 9.14
N LEU A 120 -6.40 -5.64 10.22
CA LEU A 120 -5.33 -4.64 10.33
C LEU A 120 -3.99 -5.35 10.54
N TYR A 121 -2.96 -4.92 9.80
CA TYR A 121 -1.58 -5.32 10.05
C TYR A 121 -0.67 -4.08 10.03
N GLY A 122 -0.07 -3.77 11.18
CA GLY A 122 0.65 -2.52 11.37
C GLY A 122 -0.31 -1.33 11.22
N THR A 123 -0.15 -0.58 10.12
CA THR A 123 -1.00 0.56 9.75
C THR A 123 -1.92 0.29 8.56
N HIS A 124 -1.78 -0.87 7.91
CA HIS A 124 -2.47 -1.19 6.67
C HIS A 124 -3.75 -1.97 6.97
N VAL A 125 -4.86 -1.50 6.42
CA VAL A 125 -6.16 -2.18 6.51
C VAL A 125 -6.34 -3.06 5.28
N TYR A 126 -6.79 -4.29 5.50
CA TYR A 126 -7.11 -5.25 4.46
C TYR A 126 -8.59 -5.59 4.55
N ILE A 127 -9.29 -5.57 3.42
CA ILE A 127 -10.76 -5.70 3.40
C ILE A 127 -11.23 -7.10 3.00
N GLY A 128 -10.34 -8.08 2.83
CA GLY A 128 -10.72 -9.42 2.37
C GLY A 128 -11.24 -9.38 0.94
N SER A 129 -12.41 -9.97 0.69
CA SER A 129 -12.98 -10.08 -0.65
C SER A 129 -12.08 -10.82 -1.64
N SER A 130 -11.59 -11.99 -1.21
CA SER A 130 -10.89 -12.93 -2.10
C SER A 130 -11.81 -13.39 -3.22
N PHE A 131 -11.30 -13.68 -4.42
CA PHE A 131 -12.14 -14.04 -5.56
C PHE A 131 -11.50 -15.04 -6.51
N VAL A 132 -12.33 -15.65 -7.35
CA VAL A 132 -11.91 -16.54 -8.45
C VAL A 132 -12.53 -16.04 -9.75
N MET A 133 -11.69 -15.89 -10.77
CA MET A 133 -12.07 -15.39 -12.09
C MET A 133 -11.66 -16.36 -13.19
N THR A 134 -12.55 -16.57 -14.15
CA THR A 134 -12.33 -17.44 -15.32
C THR A 134 -11.36 -16.79 -16.32
N PRO A 135 -10.80 -17.59 -17.24
CA PRO A 135 -9.99 -17.10 -18.36
C PRO A 135 -10.65 -16.00 -19.21
N ASP A 136 -11.98 -16.01 -19.35
CA ASP A 136 -12.74 -14.98 -20.08
C ASP A 136 -13.13 -13.76 -19.23
N GLY A 137 -12.56 -13.64 -18.01
CA GLY A 137 -12.75 -12.47 -17.14
C GLY A 137 -14.07 -12.42 -16.40
N ARG A 138 -14.76 -13.56 -16.22
CA ARG A 138 -16.00 -13.66 -15.44
C ARG A 138 -15.70 -14.07 -14.00
N LEU A 139 -16.31 -13.34 -13.06
CA LEU A 139 -16.22 -13.68 -11.64
C LEU A 139 -17.04 -14.94 -11.34
N THR A 140 -16.39 -15.99 -10.85
CA THR A 140 -17.07 -17.26 -10.50
C THR A 140 -17.49 -17.27 -9.04
N SER A 141 -16.62 -16.80 -8.16
CA SER A 141 -16.86 -16.73 -6.73
C SER A 141 -16.17 -15.51 -6.12
N CYS A 142 -16.76 -14.99 -5.05
CA CYS A 142 -16.25 -13.86 -4.30
C CYS A 142 -16.55 -14.07 -2.82
N GLY A 143 -15.54 -13.92 -1.98
CA GLY A 143 -15.68 -13.92 -0.54
C GLY A 143 -16.23 -12.59 -0.04
N LYS A 144 -16.70 -12.60 1.20
CA LYS A 144 -17.20 -11.40 1.87
C LYS A 144 -16.10 -10.36 2.06
N ALA A 145 -16.47 -9.09 1.93
CA ALA A 145 -15.63 -7.97 2.32
C ALA A 145 -15.78 -7.69 3.83
N PHE A 146 -14.70 -7.23 4.45
CA PHE A 146 -14.60 -6.82 5.87
C PHE A 146 -14.82 -7.93 6.91
N GLU A 147 -14.93 -9.19 6.49
CA GLU A 147 -15.13 -10.36 7.35
C GLU A 147 -14.15 -11.49 6.97
N GLU A 148 -13.79 -12.33 7.95
CA GLU A 148 -13.08 -13.59 7.67
C GLU A 148 -14.02 -14.56 6.94
N ASP A 149 -13.56 -15.11 5.83
CA ASP A 149 -14.35 -15.97 4.97
C ASP A 149 -13.51 -17.07 4.32
N LEU A 150 -14.15 -18.15 3.89
CA LEU A 150 -13.52 -19.26 3.18
C LEU A 150 -14.35 -19.64 1.96
N VAL A 151 -13.79 -19.43 0.78
CA VAL A 151 -14.45 -19.66 -0.51
C VAL A 151 -13.93 -20.94 -1.15
N PHE A 152 -14.84 -21.75 -1.69
CA PHE A 152 -14.51 -22.96 -2.47
C PHE A 152 -14.90 -22.73 -3.93
N SER A 153 -14.07 -23.21 -4.86
CA SER A 153 -14.36 -23.14 -6.30
C SER A 153 -13.71 -24.31 -7.02
N ASP A 154 -14.48 -24.93 -7.90
CA ASP A 154 -14.01 -26.01 -8.76
C ASP A 154 -13.43 -25.40 -10.04
N LEU A 155 -12.18 -25.75 -10.34
CA LEU A 155 -11.42 -25.22 -11.47
C LEU A 155 -11.22 -26.32 -12.52
N SER A 156 -11.33 -25.96 -13.80
CA SER A 156 -11.05 -26.85 -14.94
C SER A 156 -9.92 -26.29 -15.79
N LYS A 157 -9.25 -27.15 -16.56
CA LYS A 157 -8.20 -26.68 -17.48
C LYS A 157 -8.77 -25.69 -18.51
N PRO A 158 -8.04 -24.61 -18.84
CA PRO A 158 -8.48 -23.65 -19.86
C PRO A 158 -8.75 -24.31 -21.23
N SER A 159 -8.02 -25.39 -21.57
CA SER A 159 -8.24 -26.15 -22.80
C SER A 159 -9.57 -26.91 -22.84
N ASP A 160 -10.17 -27.19 -21.68
CA ASP A 160 -11.40 -27.97 -21.58
C ASP A 160 -12.65 -27.06 -21.66
N THR A 161 -12.48 -25.76 -21.43
CA THR A 161 -13.56 -24.75 -21.44
C THR A 161 -14.12 -24.43 -22.84
N ASP A 162 -13.43 -24.83 -23.92
CA ASP A 162 -13.89 -24.61 -25.31
C ASP A 162 -15.03 -25.55 -25.78
N THR A 163 -15.44 -26.53 -24.95
CA THR A 163 -16.44 -27.54 -25.38
C THR A 163 -17.80 -27.43 -24.67
N SER A 164 -17.99 -26.49 -23.74
CA SER A 164 -19.24 -26.34 -22.97
C SER A 164 -19.92 -24.98 -23.11
N ALA A 165 -19.72 -24.29 -24.22
CA ALA A 165 -20.64 -23.27 -24.70
C ALA A 165 -21.77 -23.92 -25.53
N THR A 166 -22.48 -24.89 -24.94
CA THR A 166 -23.80 -25.31 -25.43
C THR A 166 -24.78 -25.06 -24.32
N GLU A 167 -25.78 -24.24 -24.63
CA GLU A 167 -26.93 -23.88 -23.81
C GLU A 167 -27.28 -24.94 -22.77
N LEU A 168 -27.25 -24.56 -21.49
CA LEU A 168 -27.87 -25.33 -20.41
C LEU A 168 -29.39 -25.34 -20.63
N SER A 169 -29.85 -26.23 -21.49
CA SER A 169 -31.21 -26.74 -21.47
C SER A 169 -31.32 -27.71 -20.30
N VAL A 170 -32.23 -27.37 -19.39
CA VAL A 170 -32.61 -28.19 -18.23
C VAL A 170 -33.05 -29.56 -18.72
N THR A 171 -32.26 -30.60 -18.45
CA THR A 171 -32.77 -31.97 -18.37
C THR A 171 -32.15 -32.69 -17.19
N ASP A 172 -33.03 -33.06 -16.25
CA ASP A 172 -32.79 -34.04 -15.20
C ASP A 172 -32.16 -35.29 -15.78
N THR A 173 -30.96 -35.67 -15.32
CA THR A 173 -30.61 -37.09 -15.27
C THR A 173 -29.62 -37.36 -14.15
N SER A 174 -30.08 -38.15 -13.19
CA SER A 174 -29.31 -38.71 -12.08
C SER A 174 -28.18 -39.61 -12.58
N VAL A 175 -26.94 -39.36 -12.15
CA VAL A 175 -25.86 -40.33 -12.23
C VAL A 175 -25.17 -40.46 -10.87
N THR A 176 -24.99 -41.71 -10.51
CA THR A 176 -24.67 -42.30 -9.21
C THR A 176 -23.27 -41.97 -8.70
N ASN A 177 -23.21 -41.46 -7.46
CA ASN A 177 -22.01 -41.34 -6.64
C ASN A 177 -21.31 -42.68 -6.44
N VAL A 178 -20.02 -42.75 -6.74
CA VAL A 178 -19.14 -43.82 -6.23
C VAL A 178 -17.82 -43.20 -5.73
N PHE A 179 -17.66 -43.29 -4.42
CA PHE A 179 -16.53 -42.89 -3.54
C PHE A 179 -16.45 -41.44 -3.05
N ALA A 180 -17.22 -41.20 -1.98
CA ALA A 180 -16.89 -40.23 -0.93
C ALA A 180 -16.17 -40.94 0.23
N THR A 181 -15.05 -40.37 0.69
CA THR A 181 -14.59 -40.39 2.09
C THR A 181 -13.76 -39.12 2.29
N GLY A 182 -14.13 -38.11 3.06
CA GLY A 182 -15.34 -37.86 3.82
C GLY A 182 -15.25 -36.44 4.39
N ALA A 183 -16.25 -35.61 4.05
CA ALA A 183 -16.75 -34.41 4.74
C ALA A 183 -17.42 -33.51 3.67
N SER A 184 -18.51 -33.99 3.06
CA SER A 184 -19.35 -33.16 2.20
C SER A 184 -20.09 -32.15 3.08
N VAL A 185 -19.79 -30.87 2.87
CA VAL A 185 -20.57 -29.74 3.40
C VAL A 185 -21.89 -29.66 2.61
N PRO A 186 -23.04 -29.36 3.24
CA PRO A 186 -24.33 -29.38 2.56
C PRO A 186 -24.41 -28.28 1.50
N ALA A 187 -25.03 -28.60 0.36
CA ALA A 187 -25.35 -27.69 -0.74
C ALA A 187 -26.44 -26.65 -0.36
N ALA A 188 -26.17 -25.85 0.68
CA ALA A 188 -27.03 -24.77 1.17
C ALA A 188 -26.45 -23.37 0.89
N ASP A 189 -25.23 -23.26 0.37
CA ASP A 189 -24.53 -21.98 0.11
C ASP A 189 -24.69 -21.45 -1.34
N GLU A 190 -25.29 -22.24 -2.23
CA GLU A 190 -25.58 -21.84 -3.62
C GLU A 190 -26.51 -20.61 -3.76
N PRO A 191 -27.55 -20.40 -2.92
CA PRO A 191 -28.35 -19.17 -2.99
C PRO A 191 -27.66 -17.93 -2.41
N ALA A 192 -26.64 -18.10 -1.54
CA ALA A 192 -25.88 -16.99 -0.97
C ALA A 192 -24.90 -16.38 -2.00
N ASN A 193 -24.28 -17.22 -2.83
CA ASN A 193 -23.39 -16.77 -3.91
C ASN A 193 -24.13 -16.02 -5.04
N LYS A 194 -25.38 -16.40 -5.36
CA LYS A 194 -26.20 -15.67 -6.34
C LYS A 194 -26.71 -14.32 -5.82
N ALA A 195 -27.11 -14.23 -4.55
CA ALA A 195 -27.55 -12.97 -3.96
C ALA A 195 -26.40 -11.95 -3.84
N HIS A 196 -25.16 -12.42 -3.66
CA HIS A 196 -23.97 -11.56 -3.65
C HIS A 196 -23.61 -11.07 -5.06
N GLN A 197 -23.76 -11.90 -6.10
CA GLN A 197 -23.54 -11.52 -7.51
C GLN A 197 -24.47 -10.39 -7.99
N GLU A 198 -25.70 -10.31 -7.49
CA GLU A 198 -26.65 -9.26 -7.90
C GLU A 198 -26.43 -7.89 -7.19
N THR A 199 -25.53 -7.81 -6.20
CA THR A 199 -25.25 -6.57 -5.45
C THR A 199 -23.87 -5.96 -5.72
N ILE A 200 -23.10 -6.48 -6.69
CA ILE A 200 -21.70 -6.07 -6.97
C ILE A 200 -21.61 -4.72 -7.72
N ASN A 201 -22.69 -4.26 -8.33
CA ASN A 201 -22.69 -2.99 -9.06
C ASN A 201 -23.26 -1.85 -8.20
N THR A 202 -22.46 -0.79 -8.03
CA THR A 202 -22.79 0.53 -7.43
C THR A 202 -22.42 0.78 -5.96
N TYR A 203 -21.35 0.20 -5.42
CA TYR A 203 -20.77 0.76 -4.19
C TYR A 203 -19.92 1.99 -4.50
N ASP A 204 -20.21 3.08 -3.81
CA ASP A 204 -19.36 4.26 -3.81
C ASP A 204 -18.04 3.93 -3.10
N MET A 205 -16.91 4.39 -3.67
CA MET A 205 -15.59 4.18 -3.07
C MET A 205 -15.55 4.78 -1.66
N THR A 206 -16.29 5.86 -1.43
CA THR A 206 -16.43 6.53 -0.13
C THR A 206 -17.05 5.60 0.92
N ASP A 207 -18.06 4.81 0.57
CA ASP A 207 -18.68 3.83 1.47
C ASP A 207 -17.69 2.70 1.82
N VAL A 208 -16.91 2.25 0.83
CA VAL A 208 -15.88 1.23 1.03
C VAL A 208 -14.80 1.76 1.97
N ALA A 209 -14.36 3.00 1.78
CA ALA A 209 -13.40 3.67 2.64
C ALA A 209 -13.91 3.83 4.07
N TRP A 210 -15.18 4.22 4.24
CA TRP A 210 -15.81 4.32 5.54
C TRP A 210 -15.82 2.97 6.27
N LYS A 211 -16.22 1.89 5.60
CA LYS A 211 -16.17 0.53 6.17
C LYS A 211 -14.74 0.08 6.47
N ALA A 212 -13.78 0.44 5.64
CA ALA A 212 -12.37 0.15 5.87
C ALA A 212 -11.83 0.90 7.11
N LEU A 213 -12.21 2.17 7.29
CA LEU A 213 -11.94 2.94 8.51
C LEU A 213 -12.58 2.29 9.75
N GLN A 214 -13.82 1.82 9.64
CA GLN A 214 -14.50 1.10 10.72
C GLN A 214 -13.73 -0.18 11.11
N LEU A 215 -13.34 -0.98 10.12
CA LEU A 215 -12.53 -2.19 10.33
C LEU A 215 -11.18 -1.85 10.96
N GLY A 216 -10.47 -0.85 10.42
CA GLY A 216 -9.18 -0.40 10.92
C GLY A 216 -9.24 0.05 12.38
N LEU A 217 -10.24 0.87 12.75
CA LEU A 217 -10.44 1.31 14.12
C LEU A 217 -10.78 0.15 15.06
N THR A 218 -11.70 -0.73 14.65
CA THR A 218 -12.08 -1.92 15.42
C THR A 218 -10.86 -2.76 15.76
N GLN A 219 -10.06 -3.07 14.73
CA GLN A 219 -8.89 -3.92 14.86
C GLN A 219 -7.78 -3.23 15.66
N ALA A 220 -7.58 -1.91 15.50
CA ALA A 220 -6.60 -1.17 16.30
C ALA A 220 -6.92 -1.22 17.80
N VAL A 221 -8.20 -1.08 18.18
CA VAL A 221 -8.64 -1.19 19.58
C VAL A 221 -8.43 -2.61 20.11
N ILE A 222 -8.84 -3.64 19.35
CA ILE A 222 -8.72 -5.05 19.75
C ILE A 222 -7.26 -5.48 19.86
N GLN A 223 -6.45 -5.26 18.81
CA GLN A 223 -5.05 -5.70 18.76
C GLN A 223 -4.17 -4.90 19.72
N GLY A 224 -4.50 -3.62 19.95
CA GLY A 224 -3.84 -2.78 20.96
C GLY A 224 -4.24 -3.07 22.40
N GLY A 225 -5.30 -3.87 22.63
CA GLY A 225 -5.79 -4.19 23.98
C GLY A 225 -6.44 -3.00 24.70
N PHE A 226 -6.99 -2.04 23.95
CA PHE A 226 -7.63 -0.86 24.52
C PHE A 226 -9.08 -1.14 24.91
N GLY A 227 -9.54 -0.53 26.00
CA GLY A 227 -10.93 -0.63 26.46
C GLY A 227 -11.90 0.22 25.64
N GLY A 228 -11.39 1.14 24.82
CA GLY A 228 -12.15 2.09 24.03
C GLY A 228 -11.25 3.17 23.44
N VAL A 229 -11.85 4.30 23.08
CA VAL A 229 -11.18 5.44 22.44
C VAL A 229 -11.44 6.74 23.16
N ALA A 230 -10.52 7.69 23.01
CA ALA A 230 -10.61 9.04 23.54
C ALA A 230 -10.42 10.05 22.40
N VAL A 231 -11.34 10.99 22.25
CA VAL A 231 -11.35 11.99 21.16
C VAL A 231 -11.47 13.38 21.75
N LEU A 232 -10.65 14.31 21.27
CA LEU A 232 -10.83 15.74 21.52
C LEU A 232 -11.78 16.29 20.46
N LEU A 233 -12.98 16.71 20.87
CA LEU A 233 -13.98 17.26 19.98
C LEU A 233 -13.86 18.78 19.94
N ASP A 234 -13.25 19.30 18.88
CA ASP A 234 -13.30 20.71 18.51
C ASP A 234 -14.39 20.95 17.44
N ASN A 235 -14.54 22.20 16.98
CA ASN A 235 -15.53 22.54 15.96
C ASN A 235 -15.09 22.16 14.53
N SER A 236 -13.99 21.43 14.35
CA SER A 236 -13.52 21.05 13.02
C SER A 236 -14.37 19.93 12.41
N LEU A 237 -14.44 19.92 11.08
CA LEU A 237 -15.02 18.82 10.32
C LEU A 237 -14.39 17.47 10.72
N ASN A 238 -13.07 17.41 10.76
CA ASN A 238 -12.35 16.17 11.05
C ASN A 238 -12.73 15.56 12.41
N ALA A 239 -12.85 16.39 13.46
CA ALA A 239 -13.18 15.89 14.79
C ALA A 239 -14.58 15.27 14.85
N HIS A 240 -15.54 15.83 14.13
CA HIS A 240 -16.89 15.28 14.02
C HIS A 240 -16.93 13.98 13.21
N VAL A 241 -16.15 13.88 12.12
CA VAL A 241 -16.01 12.64 11.34
C VAL A 241 -15.38 11.53 12.21
N VAL A 242 -14.33 11.84 12.98
CA VAL A 242 -13.71 10.89 13.92
C VAL A 242 -14.67 10.47 15.04
N GLU A 243 -15.45 11.42 15.58
CA GLU A 243 -16.49 11.11 16.56
C GLU A 243 -17.56 10.17 15.98
N ALA A 244 -18.05 10.47 14.78
CA ALA A 244 -19.04 9.65 14.09
C ALA A 244 -18.49 8.23 13.83
N LEU A 245 -17.25 8.13 13.36
CA LEU A 245 -16.56 6.86 13.14
C LEU A 245 -16.45 6.05 14.43
N ALA A 246 -15.95 6.66 15.51
CA ALA A 246 -15.82 6.02 16.82
C ALA A 246 -17.16 5.48 17.33
N LYS A 247 -18.22 6.30 17.27
CA LYS A 247 -19.57 5.90 17.70
C LYS A 247 -20.27 4.92 16.76
N SER A 248 -19.79 4.74 15.53
CA SER A 248 -20.37 3.78 14.58
C SER A 248 -19.88 2.35 14.85
N VAL A 249 -18.71 2.21 15.48
CA VAL A 249 -18.04 0.94 15.75
C VAL A 249 -18.14 0.53 17.22
N LEU A 250 -18.02 1.49 18.13
CA LEU A 250 -17.87 1.23 19.55
C LEU A 250 -19.15 1.58 20.32
N SER A 251 -19.36 0.89 21.44
CA SER A 251 -20.46 1.23 22.35
C SER A 251 -20.22 2.58 23.05
N GLU A 252 -21.29 3.24 23.50
CA GLU A 252 -21.20 4.56 24.14
C GLU A 252 -20.23 4.61 25.33
N ASN A 253 -20.13 3.53 26.11
CA ASN A 253 -19.22 3.44 27.26
C ASN A 253 -17.74 3.32 26.86
N GLN A 254 -17.46 2.99 25.60
CA GLN A 254 -16.11 2.84 25.06
C GLN A 254 -15.65 4.10 24.33
N VAL A 255 -16.47 5.14 24.21
CA VAL A 255 -16.10 6.40 23.53
C VAL A 255 -16.07 7.53 24.55
N TYR A 256 -14.87 8.01 24.87
CA TYR A 256 -14.67 9.18 25.73
C TYR A 256 -14.46 10.43 24.88
N ILE A 257 -15.30 11.44 25.09
CA ILE A 257 -15.22 12.70 24.36
C ILE A 257 -14.90 13.83 25.33
N GLN A 258 -13.81 14.54 25.04
CA GLN A 258 -13.48 15.80 25.70
C GLN A 258 -13.79 16.94 24.73
N LYS A 259 -14.74 17.81 25.07
CA LYS A 259 -15.01 19.01 24.27
C LYS A 259 -13.86 20.00 24.42
N SER A 260 -13.41 20.54 23.31
CA SER A 260 -12.38 21.58 23.25
C SER A 260 -13.00 22.96 23.32
N HIS A 261 -12.37 23.84 24.10
CA HIS A 261 -12.68 25.27 24.11
C HIS A 261 -11.43 26.11 23.78
N ALA A 262 -10.43 25.48 23.18
CA ALA A 262 -9.17 26.10 22.83
C ALA A 262 -9.35 27.11 21.69
N HIS A 263 -8.81 28.31 21.86
CA HIS A 263 -8.79 29.36 20.84
C HIS A 263 -7.46 29.41 20.08
N ASP A 264 -6.40 28.89 20.70
CA ASP A 264 -5.07 28.83 20.11
C ASP A 264 -4.45 27.43 20.22
N ARG A 265 -3.30 27.27 19.58
CA ARG A 265 -2.56 26.01 19.54
C ARG A 265 -2.03 25.60 20.92
N LEU A 266 -1.71 26.54 21.80
CA LEU A 266 -1.19 26.22 23.13
C LEU A 266 -2.30 25.62 24.00
N GLU A 267 -3.47 26.23 24.01
CA GLU A 267 -4.65 25.72 24.71
C GLU A 267 -5.04 24.33 24.19
N LYS A 268 -5.04 24.14 22.87
CA LYS A 268 -5.34 22.84 22.22
C LYS A 268 -4.33 21.77 22.68
N ASN A 269 -3.05 22.11 22.76
CA ASN A 269 -2.01 21.19 23.25
C ASN A 269 -2.19 20.80 24.72
N VAL A 270 -2.59 21.75 25.58
CA VAL A 270 -2.88 21.46 26.99
C VAL A 270 -4.10 20.54 27.12
N GLU A 271 -5.13 20.75 26.32
CA GLU A 271 -6.31 19.88 26.30
C GLU A 271 -5.99 18.47 25.81
N TYR A 272 -5.17 18.30 24.77
CA TYR A 272 -4.67 17.00 24.34
C TYR A 272 -3.81 16.30 25.40
N ALA A 273 -2.97 17.04 26.11
CA ALA A 273 -2.17 16.47 27.21
C ALA A 273 -3.07 15.95 28.34
N ARG A 274 -4.18 16.65 28.65
CA ARG A 274 -5.18 16.18 29.60
C ARG A 274 -5.93 14.95 29.08
N LEU A 275 -6.31 14.95 27.82
CA LEU A 275 -6.97 13.81 27.17
C LEU A 275 -6.09 12.57 27.24
N ALA A 276 -4.80 12.69 26.94
CA ALA A 276 -3.84 11.60 27.01
C ALA A 276 -3.68 11.05 28.44
N ALA A 277 -3.69 11.91 29.46
CA ALA A 277 -3.66 11.49 30.86
C ALA A 277 -4.90 10.67 31.23
N VAL A 278 -6.10 11.11 30.82
CA VAL A 278 -7.36 10.38 31.04
C VAL A 278 -7.37 9.06 30.26
N ALA A 279 -6.88 9.06 29.03
CA ALA A 279 -6.80 7.88 28.19
C ALA A 279 -5.87 6.83 28.81
N CYS A 280 -4.74 7.25 29.37
CA CYS A 280 -3.84 6.35 30.10
C CYS A 280 -4.52 5.72 31.33
N GLU A 281 -5.23 6.52 32.14
CA GLU A 281 -5.93 6.03 33.33
C GLU A 281 -7.03 5.00 32.98
N LYS A 282 -7.77 5.26 31.90
CA LYS A 282 -8.91 4.43 31.47
C LYS A 282 -8.55 3.35 30.44
N ASN A 283 -7.28 3.22 30.08
CA ASN A 283 -6.81 2.34 29.01
C ASN A 283 -7.55 2.57 27.68
N LEU A 284 -7.58 3.82 27.21
CA LEU A 284 -8.22 4.22 25.95
C LEU A 284 -7.16 4.58 24.91
N LEU A 285 -7.48 4.32 23.64
CA LEU A 285 -6.69 4.78 22.50
C LEU A 285 -7.06 6.23 22.16
N VAL A 286 -6.09 7.14 22.17
CA VAL A 286 -6.34 8.52 21.72
C VAL A 286 -6.42 8.54 20.20
N LEU A 287 -7.49 9.10 19.64
CA LEU A 287 -7.62 9.33 18.20
C LEU A 287 -7.25 10.78 17.89
N ALA A 288 -6.25 10.96 17.02
CA ALA A 288 -5.92 12.27 16.49
C ALA A 288 -6.89 12.63 15.35
N THR A 289 -7.24 13.91 15.27
CA THR A 289 -8.22 14.45 14.31
C THR A 289 -7.57 15.13 13.11
N GLU A 290 -6.24 15.14 13.01
CA GLU A 290 -5.53 15.76 11.88
C GLU A 290 -5.64 14.85 10.63
N ASN A 291 -5.99 15.45 9.50
CA ASN A 291 -6.01 14.77 8.20
C ASN A 291 -4.64 14.90 7.48
N LYS A 292 -4.47 14.26 6.31
CA LYS A 292 -3.22 14.26 5.54
C LYS A 292 -2.78 15.68 5.16
N THR A 293 -3.72 16.54 4.79
CA THR A 293 -3.49 17.96 4.42
C THR A 293 -3.02 18.79 5.62
N ASP A 294 -3.64 18.59 6.79
CA ASP A 294 -3.24 19.25 8.05
C ASP A 294 -1.83 18.82 8.46
N ILE A 295 -1.54 17.51 8.42
CA ILE A 295 -0.22 16.97 8.74
C ILE A 295 0.83 17.50 7.76
N ALA A 296 0.49 17.62 6.47
CA ALA A 296 1.37 18.17 5.45
C ALA A 296 1.76 19.63 5.72
N LEU A 297 0.78 20.48 6.03
CA LEU A 297 0.93 21.94 5.94
C LEU A 297 1.04 22.66 7.28
N ASN A 298 0.47 22.10 8.35
CA ASN A 298 0.58 22.67 9.69
C ASN A 298 0.43 21.58 10.76
N PRO A 299 1.35 20.61 10.80
CA PRO A 299 1.34 19.60 11.85
C PRO A 299 1.46 20.29 13.20
N SER A 300 0.52 20.02 14.10
CA SER A 300 0.54 20.56 15.47
C SER A 300 1.82 20.19 16.24
N GLY A 301 2.47 19.07 15.84
CA GLY A 301 3.79 18.61 16.27
C GLY A 301 3.89 18.18 17.73
N VAL A 302 2.79 18.22 18.49
CA VAL A 302 2.77 17.99 19.95
C VAL A 302 1.64 17.03 20.37
N HIS A 303 0.69 16.73 19.49
CA HIS A 303 -0.52 16.00 19.86
C HIS A 303 -0.19 14.55 20.30
N ALA A 304 -0.29 14.37 21.63
CA ALA A 304 -0.34 13.13 22.38
C ALA A 304 0.49 11.97 21.80
N THR A 305 1.75 11.85 22.26
CA THR A 305 2.52 10.60 22.19
C THR A 305 1.60 9.41 22.48
N GLY A 306 1.43 8.52 21.51
CA GLY A 306 0.55 7.35 21.60
C GLY A 306 -0.84 7.50 20.96
N SER A 307 -1.08 8.54 20.15
CA SER A 307 -2.33 8.69 19.39
C SER A 307 -2.30 7.95 18.05
N LEU A 308 -3.46 7.44 17.63
CA LEU A 308 -3.66 6.93 16.27
C LEU A 308 -4.22 8.03 15.37
N TYR A 309 -3.52 8.33 14.29
CA TYR A 309 -3.95 9.26 13.26
C TYR A 309 -4.85 8.54 12.25
N ILE A 310 -6.15 8.47 12.60
CA ILE A 310 -7.12 7.66 11.86
C ILE A 310 -7.46 8.23 10.47
N LEU A 311 -7.47 9.56 10.33
CA LEU A 311 -7.67 10.28 9.07
C LEU A 311 -6.35 10.75 8.45
N GLY A 312 -5.20 10.40 9.03
CA GLY A 312 -3.91 11.00 8.67
C GLY A 312 -3.42 10.68 7.25
N ASP A 313 -4.08 9.74 6.56
CA ASP A 313 -3.81 9.42 5.16
C ASP A 313 -4.97 9.76 4.20
N PHE A 314 -5.96 10.52 4.67
CA PHE A 314 -7.03 11.12 3.87
C PHE A 314 -6.78 12.61 3.69
N TYR A 315 -6.90 13.12 2.47
CA TYR A 315 -6.87 14.56 2.20
C TYR A 315 -8.15 15.25 2.70
N LEU A 316 -8.12 16.58 2.88
CA LEU A 316 -9.25 17.33 3.44
C LEU A 316 -10.51 17.22 2.56
N SER A 317 -10.37 17.27 1.23
CA SER A 317 -11.42 17.03 0.25
C SER A 317 -12.06 15.65 0.43
N GLU A 318 -11.27 14.61 0.65
CA GLU A 318 -11.76 13.25 0.88
C GLU A 318 -12.47 13.13 2.24
N VAL A 319 -12.00 13.83 3.28
CA VAL A 319 -12.69 13.88 4.57
C VAL A 319 -14.06 14.56 4.45
N ARG A 320 -14.23 15.52 3.54
CA ARG A 320 -15.54 16.10 3.22
C ARG A 320 -16.47 15.08 2.58
N ASP A 321 -15.96 14.22 1.70
CA ASP A 321 -16.75 13.14 1.10
C ASP A 321 -17.21 12.12 2.16
N LEU A 322 -16.41 11.86 3.20
CA LEU A 322 -16.78 10.99 4.32
C LEU A 322 -17.92 11.53 5.22
N VAL A 323 -18.38 12.77 5.01
CA VAL A 323 -19.50 13.36 5.79
C VAL A 323 -20.81 12.64 5.53
N GLU A 324 -21.10 12.30 4.28
CA GLU A 324 -22.34 11.61 3.91
C GLU A 324 -22.46 10.25 4.61
N PRO A 325 -21.48 9.33 4.51
CA PRO A 325 -21.52 8.07 5.26
C PRO A 325 -21.43 8.26 6.78
N ALA A 326 -20.79 9.31 7.28
CA ALA A 326 -20.77 9.63 8.71
C ALA A 326 -22.15 10.10 9.24
N SER A 327 -22.96 10.70 8.37
CA SER A 327 -24.28 11.27 8.71
C SER A 327 -25.42 10.28 8.52
N LEU A 328 -25.18 9.15 7.85
CA LEU A 328 -26.17 8.08 7.64
C LEU A 328 -26.73 7.59 8.98
N GLY A 329 -27.93 8.10 9.33
CA GLY A 329 -28.65 7.79 10.57
C GLY A 329 -28.56 8.84 11.70
N ARG A 330 -27.98 10.03 11.48
CA ARG A 330 -27.93 11.12 12.46
C ARG A 330 -28.14 12.50 11.82
N GLU A 331 -28.89 13.37 12.50
CA GLU A 331 -28.84 14.81 12.23
C GLU A 331 -27.53 15.36 12.83
N ILE A 332 -26.49 15.50 12.01
CA ILE A 332 -25.26 16.18 12.41
C ILE A 332 -25.35 17.60 11.85
N GLU A 333 -25.59 18.57 12.73
CA GLU A 333 -25.41 19.99 12.39
C GLU A 333 -23.91 20.28 12.31
N PHE A 334 -23.32 20.08 11.13
CA PHE A 334 -21.99 20.60 10.85
C PHE A 334 -22.10 22.12 10.75
N GLN A 335 -21.66 22.83 11.80
CA GLN A 335 -21.18 24.18 11.58
C GLN A 335 -19.83 24.03 10.89
N GLU A 336 -19.77 24.34 9.60
CA GLU A 336 -18.50 24.51 8.90
C GLU A 336 -17.73 25.63 9.62
N ALA A 337 -16.89 25.24 10.59
CA ALA A 337 -15.82 26.09 11.04
C ALA A 337 -14.95 26.38 9.80
N SER A 338 -14.65 27.66 9.57
CA SER A 338 -13.84 28.12 8.44
C SER A 338 -12.65 27.18 8.23
N SER A 339 -12.71 26.36 7.17
CA SER A 339 -11.64 25.44 6.83
C SER A 339 -10.59 26.21 6.04
N MET A 340 -9.97 27.20 6.66
CA MET A 340 -8.70 27.66 6.11
C MET A 340 -7.76 26.46 6.14
N VAL A 341 -7.15 26.14 5.00
CA VAL A 341 -5.97 25.28 4.96
C VAL A 341 -4.98 25.86 5.96
N SER A 342 -4.94 25.23 7.12
CA SER A 342 -4.34 25.85 8.29
C SER A 342 -2.82 25.90 8.05
N GLY A 343 -2.22 27.08 8.26
CA GLY A 343 -0.78 27.30 8.15
C GLY A 343 -0.21 27.56 6.75
N LEU A 344 -1.06 27.73 5.72
CA LEU A 344 -0.63 28.40 4.48
C LEU A 344 -0.66 29.91 4.66
N ASP A 345 0.52 30.53 4.76
CA ASP A 345 0.67 31.98 4.82
C ASP A 345 0.67 32.58 3.40
N GLY A 346 -0.18 33.60 3.16
CA GLY A 346 -0.10 34.44 1.96
C GLY A 346 -1.43 34.64 1.22
N ASP A 347 -1.34 35.33 0.09
CA ASP A 347 -2.48 35.57 -0.80
C ASP A 347 -2.86 34.29 -1.54
N MET A 348 -4.09 33.84 -1.30
CA MET A 348 -4.71 32.65 -1.88
C MET A 348 -5.66 32.99 -3.04
N THR A 349 -5.68 34.25 -3.52
CA THR A 349 -6.35 34.56 -4.79
C THR A 349 -5.65 33.79 -5.91
N PRO A 350 -6.37 32.84 -6.52
CA PRO A 350 -7.50 33.18 -7.39
C PRO A 350 -8.80 32.38 -7.17
N PHE A 351 -8.93 31.62 -6.07
CA PHE A 351 -10.09 30.74 -5.85
C PHE A 351 -11.36 31.50 -5.47
N VAL A 352 -12.51 30.98 -5.91
CA VAL A 352 -13.85 31.54 -5.66
C VAL A 352 -14.29 31.27 -4.22
N ASP A 353 -14.02 30.07 -3.72
CA ASP A 353 -14.38 29.63 -2.37
C ASP A 353 -13.29 28.77 -1.69
N GLU A 354 -13.54 28.42 -0.42
CA GLU A 354 -12.61 27.61 0.38
C GLU A 354 -12.48 26.19 -0.14
N THR A 355 -13.57 25.60 -0.65
CA THR A 355 -13.60 24.22 -1.14
C THR A 355 -12.74 24.05 -2.39
N GLU A 356 -12.84 24.98 -3.35
CA GLU A 356 -12.03 25.00 -4.57
C GLU A 356 -10.53 25.11 -4.24
N ARG A 357 -10.21 25.97 -3.26
CA ARG A 357 -8.83 26.14 -2.77
C ARG A 357 -8.33 24.86 -2.10
N ASP A 358 -9.12 24.27 -1.21
CA ASP A 358 -8.74 23.06 -0.47
C ASP A 358 -8.53 21.88 -1.45
N ALA A 359 -9.42 21.72 -2.44
CA ALA A 359 -9.27 20.73 -3.52
C ALA A 359 -8.01 20.96 -4.38
N PHE A 360 -7.68 22.22 -4.69
CA PHE A 360 -6.44 22.54 -5.40
C PHE A 360 -5.19 22.19 -4.56
N VAL A 361 -5.20 22.51 -3.27
CA VAL A 361 -4.10 22.18 -2.35
C VAL A 361 -3.90 20.66 -2.26
N ASP A 362 -4.99 19.92 -2.08
CA ASP A 362 -4.95 18.46 -2.05
C ASP A 362 -4.44 17.89 -3.37
N HIS A 363 -4.90 18.41 -4.51
CA HIS A 363 -4.38 18.02 -5.81
C HIS A 363 -2.86 18.20 -5.92
N VAL A 364 -2.32 19.34 -5.46
CA VAL A 364 -0.88 19.57 -5.42
C VAL A 364 -0.19 18.53 -4.54
N LEU A 365 -0.70 18.26 -3.33
CA LEU A 365 -0.12 17.27 -2.43
C LEU A 365 -0.19 15.85 -3.00
N THR A 366 -1.28 15.45 -3.64
CA THR A 366 -1.40 14.16 -4.33
C THR A 366 -0.36 14.02 -5.44
N GLN A 367 -0.17 15.06 -6.26
CA GLN A 367 0.85 15.04 -7.32
C GLN A 367 2.28 14.97 -6.76
N MET A 368 2.53 15.60 -5.60
CA MET A 368 3.82 15.54 -4.92
C MET A 368 4.09 14.16 -4.31
N LEU A 369 3.16 13.65 -3.49
CA LEU A 369 3.34 12.45 -2.67
C LEU A 369 3.13 11.16 -3.48
N GLU A 370 2.09 11.12 -4.29
CA GLU A 370 1.64 9.88 -4.94
C GLU A 370 1.94 9.86 -6.44
N GLY A 371 2.07 11.04 -7.05
CA GLY A 371 2.35 11.19 -8.49
C GLY A 371 3.82 11.02 -8.89
N ASN A 372 4.75 10.93 -7.93
CA ASN A 372 6.20 10.91 -8.14
C ASN A 372 6.69 12.02 -9.11
N LYS A 373 6.01 13.18 -9.11
CA LYS A 373 6.37 14.32 -9.95
C LYS A 373 7.39 15.20 -9.23
N SER A 374 8.46 15.58 -9.93
CA SER A 374 9.36 16.64 -9.46
C SER A 374 8.57 17.94 -9.22
N VAL A 375 8.99 18.74 -8.23
CA VAL A 375 8.34 20.02 -7.92
C VAL A 375 8.33 20.91 -9.15
N ARG A 376 9.42 20.92 -9.92
CA ARG A 376 9.48 21.63 -11.20
C ARG A 376 8.40 21.19 -12.19
N SER A 377 8.27 19.88 -12.43
CA SER A 377 7.26 19.36 -13.36
C SER A 377 5.84 19.66 -12.89
N LEU A 378 5.62 19.60 -11.58
CA LEU A 378 4.34 19.94 -10.96
C LEU A 378 4.00 21.41 -11.21
N LEU A 379 4.91 22.33 -10.89
CA LEU A 379 4.72 23.77 -11.06
C LEU A 379 4.47 24.20 -12.52
N LEU A 380 4.94 23.41 -13.49
CA LEU A 380 4.66 23.63 -14.91
C LEU A 380 3.29 23.09 -15.35
N SER A 381 2.74 22.11 -14.63
CA SER A 381 1.49 21.44 -14.99
C SER A 381 0.24 22.03 -14.32
N VAL A 382 0.40 22.75 -13.21
CA VAL A 382 -0.73 23.27 -12.41
C VAL A 382 -1.14 24.69 -12.83
N GLU A 383 -2.43 24.99 -12.67
CA GLU A 383 -3.03 26.27 -13.07
C GLU A 383 -2.53 27.46 -12.24
N HIS A 384 -2.25 27.24 -10.95
CA HIS A 384 -1.86 28.30 -10.01
C HIS A 384 -0.48 28.03 -9.39
N PRO A 385 0.61 28.25 -10.15
CA PRO A 385 1.96 27.87 -9.73
C PRO A 385 2.44 28.60 -8.47
N LYS A 386 1.99 29.83 -8.22
CA LYS A 386 2.34 30.58 -6.99
C LYS A 386 1.72 29.99 -5.72
N VAL A 387 0.53 29.41 -5.83
CA VAL A 387 -0.13 28.74 -4.70
C VAL A 387 0.55 27.38 -4.48
N ALA A 388 0.76 26.62 -5.55
CA ALA A 388 1.48 25.35 -5.49
C ALA A 388 2.89 25.48 -4.91
N GLU A 389 3.62 26.55 -5.25
CA GLU A 389 4.94 26.84 -4.67
C GLU A 389 4.87 27.00 -3.15
N ARG A 390 3.85 27.71 -2.63
CA ARG A 390 3.63 27.85 -1.18
C ARG A 390 3.27 26.54 -0.51
N VAL A 391 2.47 25.69 -1.16
CA VAL A 391 2.17 24.33 -0.68
C VAL A 391 3.45 23.51 -0.56
N CYS A 392 4.30 23.51 -1.59
CA CYS A 392 5.61 22.84 -1.56
C CYS A 392 6.51 23.38 -0.43
N GLU A 393 6.58 24.69 -0.27
CA GLU A 393 7.39 25.34 0.77
C GLU A 393 6.89 25.01 2.18
N ALA A 394 5.58 25.08 2.41
CA ALA A 394 4.96 24.71 3.69
C ALA A 394 5.18 23.23 3.99
N PHE A 395 5.00 22.35 3.01
CA PHE A 395 5.28 20.93 3.15
C PHE A 395 6.74 20.67 3.55
N GLN A 396 7.72 21.31 2.90
CA GLN A 396 9.15 21.16 3.25
C GLN A 396 9.48 21.75 4.63
N LYS A 397 8.95 22.94 4.96
CA LYS A 397 9.17 23.62 6.25
C LYS A 397 8.74 22.74 7.43
N ASN A 398 7.68 21.96 7.25
CA ASN A 398 7.08 21.16 8.31
C ASN A 398 7.57 19.71 8.39
N THR A 399 8.56 19.31 7.59
CA THR A 399 9.12 17.95 7.58
C THR A 399 9.52 17.44 8.96
N PHE A 400 10.14 18.29 9.78
CA PHE A 400 10.58 17.88 11.13
C PHE A 400 9.39 17.61 12.06
N ALA A 401 8.38 18.48 12.05
CA ALA A 401 7.19 18.35 12.89
C ALA A 401 6.31 17.14 12.51
N ARG A 402 6.38 16.67 11.25
CA ARG A 402 5.69 15.44 10.83
C ARG A 402 6.27 14.16 11.43
N GLN A 403 7.53 14.15 11.85
CA GLN A 403 8.17 12.94 12.37
C GLN A 403 7.51 12.38 13.63
N SER A 404 6.84 13.23 14.41
CA SER A 404 6.08 12.82 15.61
C SER A 404 4.66 12.32 15.31
N MET A 405 4.17 12.43 14.07
CA MET A 405 2.78 12.14 13.72
C MET A 405 2.62 10.68 13.29
N ARG A 406 2.82 9.74 14.22
CA ARG A 406 2.69 8.30 13.97
C ARG A 406 2.12 7.57 15.20
N PRO A 407 1.40 6.44 15.00
CA PRO A 407 1.07 5.79 13.72
C PRO A 407 -0.09 6.46 12.95
N ILE A 408 -0.02 6.42 11.61
CA ILE A 408 -1.07 6.84 10.68
C ILE A 408 -1.66 5.59 10.02
N LEU A 409 -2.99 5.42 9.98
CA LEU A 409 -3.58 4.36 9.17
C LEU A 409 -3.43 4.68 7.68
N THR A 410 -2.96 3.70 6.90
CA THR A 410 -2.57 3.86 5.50
C THR A 410 -3.72 3.51 4.55
N PHE A 411 -4.06 4.42 3.65
CA PHE A 411 -5.14 4.31 2.65
C PHE A 411 -4.79 4.90 1.28
N SER A 412 -3.58 5.43 1.11
CA SER A 412 -3.07 5.96 -0.14
C SER A 412 -1.92 5.11 -0.68
N LYS A 413 -1.54 5.32 -1.96
CA LYS A 413 -0.39 4.62 -2.57
C LYS A 413 0.94 4.96 -1.91
N HIS A 414 1.06 6.19 -1.43
CA HIS A 414 2.22 6.65 -0.70
C HIS A 414 1.78 7.52 0.47
N SER A 415 1.90 6.95 1.67
CA SER A 415 1.50 7.66 2.87
C SER A 415 2.51 8.75 3.22
N ILE A 416 2.02 9.84 3.79
CA ILE A 416 2.90 10.91 4.29
C ILE A 416 3.88 10.43 5.37
N ALA A 417 3.57 9.31 6.04
CA ALA A 417 4.49 8.67 6.98
C ALA A 417 5.65 7.93 6.29
N GLU A 418 5.51 7.50 5.04
CA GLU A 418 6.55 6.76 4.31
C GLU A 418 7.57 7.69 3.66
N GLU A 419 7.19 8.95 3.47
CA GLU A 419 8.07 9.97 2.92
C GLU A 419 9.32 10.21 3.77
N SER A 420 10.48 9.92 3.19
CA SER A 420 11.78 10.12 3.81
C SER A 420 12.44 11.37 3.23
N PHE A 421 12.01 12.55 3.67
CA PHE A 421 12.75 13.78 3.39
C PHE A 421 13.97 13.90 4.32
N PRO A 422 15.16 14.22 3.79
CA PRO A 422 16.32 14.48 4.63
C PRO A 422 16.01 15.65 5.58
N LEU A 423 16.14 15.40 6.87
CA LEU A 423 16.00 16.43 7.90
C LEU A 423 17.10 17.48 7.71
N PHE A 424 16.74 18.75 7.94
CA PHE A 424 17.65 19.89 7.85
C PHE A 424 18.35 20.02 6.48
N SER A 425 17.69 19.58 5.41
CA SER A 425 18.16 19.78 4.05
C SER A 425 17.97 21.23 3.60
N MET A 426 19.00 21.81 2.99
CA MET A 426 18.91 23.08 2.26
C MET A 426 18.56 22.88 0.78
N TRP A 427 18.53 21.64 0.29
CA TRP A 427 18.17 21.36 -1.08
C TRP A 427 16.69 21.71 -1.30
N ARG A 428 16.43 22.57 -2.29
CA ARG A 428 15.09 22.92 -2.74
C ARG A 428 15.02 22.68 -4.24
N ASP A 429 14.09 21.83 -4.66
CA ASP A 429 13.68 21.77 -6.06
C ASP A 429 12.90 23.04 -6.40
N THR A 430 13.64 24.10 -6.74
CA THR A 430 13.04 25.39 -7.09
C THR A 430 12.77 25.47 -8.58
N ARG A 431 11.75 26.25 -8.95
CA ARG A 431 11.61 26.78 -10.30
C ARG A 431 12.84 27.65 -10.60
N THR A 432 13.89 27.08 -11.19
CA THR A 432 14.99 27.90 -11.73
C THR A 432 14.37 28.92 -12.68
N ASN A 433 14.58 30.21 -12.40
CA ASN A 433 14.40 31.25 -13.42
C ASN A 433 15.07 30.78 -14.70
N GLU A 434 14.48 31.12 -15.84
CA GLU A 434 14.90 30.77 -17.20
C GLU A 434 16.39 31.06 -17.46
N VAL A 435 17.29 30.20 -16.95
CA VAL A 435 18.65 30.12 -17.45
C VAL A 435 18.53 29.24 -18.68
N PRO A 436 18.85 29.75 -19.87
CA PRO A 436 18.79 28.94 -21.08
C PRO A 436 19.65 27.71 -20.86
N ARG A 437 19.12 26.53 -21.24
CA ARG A 437 19.80 25.24 -21.17
C ARG A 437 21.27 25.44 -21.55
N GLN A 438 22.17 25.37 -20.58
CA GLN A 438 23.53 24.96 -20.91
C GLN A 438 23.41 23.51 -21.35
N ASP A 439 23.86 23.25 -22.57
CA ASP A 439 23.80 21.96 -23.24
C ASP A 439 24.30 20.86 -22.29
N THR A 440 23.37 20.05 -21.77
CA THR A 440 23.66 18.97 -20.80
C THR A 440 24.44 17.82 -21.42
N SER A 441 24.65 17.84 -22.75
CA SER A 441 25.56 16.95 -23.47
C SER A 441 26.97 17.01 -22.88
N THR A 442 27.44 18.21 -22.50
CA THR A 442 28.80 18.41 -21.97
C THR A 442 28.97 17.98 -20.51
N LEU A 443 27.87 17.88 -19.73
CA LEU A 443 27.93 17.45 -18.32
C LEU A 443 28.11 15.95 -18.18
N PHE A 444 27.42 15.15 -19.01
CA PHE A 444 27.63 13.72 -19.07
C PHE A 444 29.01 13.37 -19.63
N ASP A 445 29.48 14.12 -20.63
CA ASP A 445 30.84 13.95 -21.15
C ASP A 445 31.92 14.40 -20.14
N GLY A 446 31.62 15.40 -19.30
CA GLY A 446 32.48 15.82 -18.20
C GLY A 446 32.53 14.82 -17.05
N LEU A 447 31.39 14.25 -16.64
CA LEU A 447 31.32 13.17 -15.65
C LEU A 447 31.98 11.89 -16.16
N ARG A 448 31.73 11.53 -17.43
CA ARG A 448 32.38 10.40 -18.11
C ARG A 448 33.88 10.63 -18.22
N SER A 449 34.34 11.80 -18.66
CA SER A 449 35.77 12.13 -18.73
C SER A 449 36.44 12.13 -17.35
N SER A 450 35.72 12.57 -16.30
CA SER A 450 36.23 12.57 -14.92
C SER A 450 36.30 11.15 -14.35
N ALA A 451 35.30 10.30 -14.62
CA ALA A 451 35.32 8.88 -14.27
C ALA A 451 36.41 8.14 -15.06
N GLU A 452 36.53 8.37 -16.36
CA GLU A 452 37.58 7.79 -17.23
C GLU A 452 38.98 8.25 -16.78
N HIS A 453 39.16 9.51 -16.38
CA HIS A 453 40.43 9.98 -15.81
C HIS A 453 40.74 9.34 -14.45
N ALA A 454 39.72 9.14 -13.60
CA ALA A 454 39.87 8.47 -12.31
C ALA A 454 40.24 6.99 -12.49
N PHE A 455 39.57 6.29 -13.42
CA PHE A 455 39.85 4.89 -13.75
C PHE A 455 41.18 4.71 -14.48
N SER A 456 41.55 5.60 -15.40
CA SER A 456 42.82 5.51 -16.15
C SER A 456 44.05 5.77 -15.27
N ASN A 457 43.90 6.58 -14.22
CA ASN A 457 44.98 6.85 -13.27
C ASN A 457 45.08 5.81 -12.13
N SER A 458 44.12 4.89 -11.99
CA SER A 458 44.07 3.90 -10.91
C SER A 458 44.33 2.45 -11.35
N VAL A 459 44.53 2.19 -12.65
CA VAL A 459 44.82 0.84 -13.15
C VAL A 459 46.31 0.74 -13.50
N PRO A 460 47.13 -0.02 -12.75
CA PRO A 460 48.49 -0.34 -13.18
C PRO A 460 48.44 -1.12 -14.51
N GLU A 461 49.31 -0.79 -15.47
CA GLU A 461 49.40 -1.40 -16.82
C GLU A 461 49.66 -2.93 -16.86
N GLN A 462 49.63 -3.62 -15.72
CA GLN A 462 49.71 -5.08 -15.64
C GLN A 462 48.59 -5.62 -14.75
N MET A 463 47.40 -5.76 -15.33
CA MET A 463 46.33 -6.56 -14.74
C MET A 463 46.42 -7.97 -15.34
N GLU A 464 47.13 -8.88 -14.66
CA GLU A 464 46.95 -10.31 -14.89
C GLU A 464 45.49 -10.65 -14.55
N ALA A 465 44.84 -11.47 -15.39
CA ALA A 465 43.48 -11.92 -15.13
C ALA A 465 43.40 -12.52 -13.72
N PRO A 466 42.42 -12.12 -12.89
CA PRO A 466 42.35 -12.60 -11.51
C PRO A 466 42.23 -14.13 -11.53
N SER A 467 43.03 -14.79 -10.69
CA SER A 467 42.95 -16.23 -10.53
C SER A 467 41.53 -16.63 -10.08
N PRO A 468 41.05 -17.84 -10.43
CA PRO A 468 39.70 -18.28 -10.07
C PRO A 468 39.42 -18.24 -8.56
N GLU A 469 40.46 -18.37 -7.72
CA GLU A 469 40.37 -18.28 -6.26
C GLU A 469 40.01 -16.86 -5.77
N SER A 470 40.58 -15.82 -6.40
CA SER A 470 40.30 -14.41 -6.08
C SER A 470 38.88 -13.96 -6.47
N VAL A 471 38.28 -14.56 -7.50
CA VAL A 471 36.86 -14.31 -7.85
C VAL A 471 35.93 -14.97 -6.84
N GLN A 472 36.32 -16.12 -6.30
CA GLN A 472 35.60 -16.85 -5.28
C GLN A 472 35.59 -16.09 -3.93
N GLU A 473 36.72 -15.49 -3.56
CA GLU A 473 36.80 -14.58 -2.40
C GLU A 473 35.89 -13.37 -2.55
N ILE A 474 35.84 -12.73 -3.74
CA ILE A 474 34.96 -11.58 -3.98
C ILE A 474 33.48 -11.97 -3.87
N LEU A 475 33.10 -13.16 -4.35
CA LEU A 475 31.74 -13.69 -4.22
C LEU A 475 31.42 -14.08 -2.77
N GLU A 476 32.38 -14.55 -1.99
CA GLU A 476 32.23 -14.78 -0.55
C GLU A 476 32.04 -13.48 0.21
N TYR A 477 32.79 -12.42 -0.09
CA TYR A 477 32.59 -11.09 0.51
C TYR A 477 31.21 -10.50 0.17
N LEU A 478 30.71 -10.68 -1.06
CA LEU A 478 29.35 -10.25 -1.44
C LEU A 478 28.26 -11.10 -0.77
N ARG A 479 28.54 -12.38 -0.49
CA ARG A 479 27.66 -13.25 0.31
C ARG A 479 27.63 -12.82 1.78
N GLU A 480 28.76 -12.39 2.33
CA GLU A 480 28.87 -11.87 3.70
C GLU A 480 28.16 -10.51 3.85
N PHE A 481 28.24 -9.65 2.83
CA PHE A 481 27.56 -8.35 2.81
C PHE A 481 26.04 -8.43 2.58
N SER A 482 25.57 -9.49 1.90
CA SER A 482 24.13 -9.71 1.65
C SER A 482 23.38 -10.34 2.83
N GLY A 483 24.06 -10.55 3.98
CA GLY A 483 23.40 -10.84 5.26
C GLY A 483 22.65 -12.18 5.30
N LEU A 484 23.12 -13.19 4.55
CA LEU A 484 22.44 -14.48 4.40
C LEU A 484 22.84 -15.56 5.43
N GLU A 485 23.49 -15.22 6.55
CA GLU A 485 23.67 -16.15 7.66
C GLU A 485 23.07 -15.64 8.98
N GLY A 486 22.02 -16.34 9.42
CA GLY A 486 21.93 -16.81 10.80
C GLY A 486 21.38 -15.83 11.84
N ALA A 487 20.15 -16.12 12.28
CA ALA A 487 19.70 -15.76 13.62
C ALA A 487 20.71 -16.25 14.69
N GLY A 488 21.34 -15.33 15.41
CA GLY A 488 22.22 -15.66 16.54
C GLY A 488 23.04 -14.46 17.05
N VAL A 489 22.68 -13.96 18.23
CA VAL A 489 23.30 -12.87 18.99
C VAL A 489 24.84 -12.91 19.05
N MET A 490 25.53 -11.79 18.80
CA MET A 490 26.56 -11.19 19.69
C MET A 490 27.10 -9.85 19.14
N PHE A 491 27.25 -8.88 20.04
CA PHE A 491 27.81 -7.54 19.80
C PHE A 491 29.25 -7.58 19.29
N GLY A 492 29.52 -6.94 18.14
CA GLY A 492 30.85 -6.58 17.66
C GLY A 492 30.77 -5.23 16.94
N VAL A 493 31.48 -4.23 17.45
CA VAL A 493 31.49 -2.85 16.95
C VAL A 493 31.84 -2.82 15.45
N PRO A 494 31.09 -2.13 14.57
CA PRO A 494 31.52 -1.94 13.19
C PRO A 494 32.76 -1.04 13.19
N LYS A 495 33.88 -1.54 12.64
CA LYS A 495 35.01 -0.68 12.27
C LYS A 495 34.48 0.40 11.33
N MET A 496 34.55 1.64 11.77
CA MET A 496 34.17 2.82 11.00
C MET A 496 34.89 2.82 9.65
N TRP A 497 34.10 2.88 8.58
CA TRP A 497 34.57 3.20 7.24
C TRP A 497 35.11 4.63 7.24
N ARG A 498 36.41 4.82 7.03
CA ARG A 498 36.97 6.14 6.68
C ARG A 498 36.73 6.32 5.19
N GLY A 499 35.78 7.17 4.83
CA GLY A 499 35.56 7.57 3.45
C GLY A 499 36.71 8.42 2.88
N PRO A 500 36.77 8.59 1.56
CA PRO A 500 37.90 9.18 0.84
C PRO A 500 38.04 10.71 0.98
N PHE A 501 37.42 11.33 1.98
CA PHE A 501 37.53 12.75 2.28
C PHE A 501 38.16 13.05 3.65
N SER A 502 38.79 12.07 4.30
CA SER A 502 39.61 12.33 5.48
C SER A 502 41.08 12.50 5.10
N GLU A 503 41.41 13.65 4.51
CA GLU A 503 42.74 14.27 4.59
C GLU A 503 42.62 15.75 4.15
N ASN A 504 42.12 16.57 5.07
CA ASN A 504 42.62 17.90 5.43
C ASN A 504 41.87 18.44 6.66
#